data_AF-A0A956I6I8-F1
#
_entry.id   AF-A0A956I6I8-F1
#
_cell.length_a   1.000
_cell.length_b   1.000
_cell.length_c   1.000
_cell.angle_alpha   90.00
_cell.angle_beta   90.00
_cell.angle_gamma   90.00
#
_symmetry.space_group_name_H-M   'P 1'
#
loop_
_entity.id
_entity.type
_entity.pdbx_description
1 polymer ?
#
loop_
_entity_poly.entity_id
_entity_poly.type
_entity_poly.pdbx_seq_one_letter_code
_entity_poly.pdbx_strand_id
1 'polypeptide(L)'
;PDDADGDGISGRVNRVWNPRVGAMTVGRFGWKANTADLAAQTAGAYLNDMGVSSQYAPDDDGSWELADDVVADTTFYVQTLAVPAPHDLGGADVARGERAFRQMGCDGCHTPTLETGPHEIGALAGQRFHPYTDLLLHDMGEGLADGRPDFEATGREWRTPPLWGLGLTRTVSDHERLLHDGRARGVAEAVLWHGGEAEASREAFRTASAADREALLAFLRSL
;
A
#
# COMPACT_ATOMS: atom_id res chain seq x y z
N PRO A 1 -3.77 -4.94 -16.42
CA PRO A 1 -4.18 -6.36 -16.43
C PRO A 1 -3.67 -7.17 -17.62
N ASP A 2 -3.46 -6.58 -18.81
CA ASP A 2 -3.19 -7.37 -20.02
C ASP A 2 -1.69 -7.59 -20.34
N ASP A 3 -0.77 -7.15 -19.47
CA ASP A 3 0.69 -7.30 -19.62
C ASP A 3 1.16 -7.03 -21.07
N ALA A 4 0.88 -5.80 -21.54
CA ALA A 4 1.02 -5.46 -22.95
C ALA A 4 2.48 -5.39 -23.43
N ASP A 5 3.41 -5.18 -22.51
CA ASP A 5 4.86 -5.18 -22.72
C ASP A 5 5.52 -6.54 -22.41
N GLY A 6 4.79 -7.48 -21.80
CA GLY A 6 5.22 -8.87 -21.60
C GLY A 6 6.30 -9.01 -20.53
N ASP A 7 6.33 -8.10 -19.55
CA ASP A 7 7.28 -8.12 -18.44
C ASP A 7 6.83 -9.02 -17.29
N GLY A 8 5.60 -9.54 -17.36
CA GLY A 8 4.99 -10.43 -16.37
C GLY A 8 4.29 -9.71 -15.22
N ILE A 9 4.19 -8.37 -15.26
CA ILE A 9 3.52 -7.54 -14.26
C ILE A 9 2.19 -7.03 -14.85
N SER A 10 1.08 -7.31 -14.17
CA SER A 10 -0.25 -7.13 -14.73
C SER A 10 -1.19 -6.30 -13.84
N GLY A 11 -0.63 -5.29 -13.18
CA GLY A 11 -1.32 -4.40 -12.26
C GLY A 11 -2.73 -3.98 -12.70
N ARG A 12 -3.68 -4.04 -11.76
CA ARG A 12 -5.06 -3.61 -12.01
C ARG A 12 -5.74 -2.97 -10.80
N VAL A 13 -6.80 -2.21 -11.06
CA VAL A 13 -7.62 -1.64 -9.99
C VAL A 13 -8.61 -2.67 -9.43
N ASN A 14 -8.97 -2.53 -8.16
CA ASN A 14 -10.19 -3.13 -7.63
C ASN A 14 -11.38 -2.18 -7.89
N ARG A 15 -12.56 -2.72 -8.21
CA ARG A 15 -13.80 -1.93 -8.24
C ARG A 15 -14.66 -2.31 -7.05
N VAL A 16 -14.99 -1.33 -6.22
CA VAL A 16 -15.67 -1.54 -4.94
C VAL A 16 -16.89 -0.65 -4.78
N TRP A 17 -17.81 -1.08 -3.92
CA TRP A 17 -18.98 -0.27 -3.58
C TRP A 17 -18.55 0.97 -2.80
N ASN A 18 -18.96 2.15 -3.24
CA ASN A 18 -18.78 3.39 -2.50
C ASN A 18 -20.13 3.84 -1.91
N PRO A 19 -20.30 3.77 -0.58
CA PRO A 19 -21.56 4.13 0.08
C PRO A 19 -21.89 5.62 -0.03
N ARG A 20 -20.88 6.49 -0.25
CA ARG A 20 -21.08 7.94 -0.35
C ARG A 20 -21.74 8.37 -1.65
N VAL A 21 -21.50 7.62 -2.73
CA VAL A 21 -22.06 7.92 -4.06
C VAL A 21 -23.09 6.90 -4.51
N GLY A 22 -23.24 5.78 -3.79
CA GLY A 22 -24.20 4.72 -4.13
C GLY A 22 -23.87 4.00 -5.43
N ALA A 23 -22.59 3.80 -5.73
CA ALA A 23 -22.14 3.18 -6.98
C ALA A 23 -20.80 2.44 -6.83
N MET A 24 -20.51 1.56 -7.77
CA MET A 24 -19.20 0.92 -7.91
C MET A 24 -18.17 1.94 -8.42
N THR A 25 -17.05 2.07 -7.71
CA THR A 25 -15.96 3.00 -8.03
C THR A 25 -14.61 2.32 -7.88
N VAL A 26 -13.53 3.01 -8.26
CA VAL A 26 -12.16 2.50 -8.05
C VAL A 26 -11.86 2.47 -6.55
N GLY A 27 -11.47 1.30 -6.06
CA GLY A 27 -10.95 1.10 -4.73
C GLY A 27 -9.51 1.61 -4.58
N ARG A 28 -9.19 2.16 -3.41
CA ARG A 28 -7.93 2.88 -3.15
C ARG A 28 -7.27 2.49 -1.83
N PHE A 29 -8.07 2.17 -0.81
CA PHE A 29 -7.62 1.94 0.56
C PHE A 29 -7.81 0.47 0.97
N GLY A 30 -7.12 0.07 2.04
CA GLY A 30 -7.06 -1.32 2.51
C GLY A 30 -6.01 -2.17 1.79
N TRP A 31 -5.90 -3.44 2.22
CA TRP A 31 -4.91 -4.39 1.71
C TRP A 31 -5.18 -4.84 0.27
N LYS A 32 -6.45 -4.89 -0.14
CA LYS A 32 -6.89 -5.28 -1.48
C LYS A 32 -7.51 -4.14 -2.26
N ALA A 33 -7.14 -2.89 -1.91
CA ALA A 33 -7.80 -1.69 -2.42
C ALA A 33 -9.34 -1.79 -2.25
N ASN A 34 -9.81 -2.38 -1.16
CA ASN A 34 -11.20 -2.78 -0.98
C ASN A 34 -12.12 -1.64 -0.48
N THR A 35 -11.60 -0.43 -0.36
CA THR A 35 -12.39 0.75 0.03
C THR A 35 -12.13 1.94 -0.90
N ALA A 36 -13.20 2.60 -1.33
CA ALA A 36 -13.18 3.59 -2.40
C ALA A 36 -12.47 4.91 -2.02
N ASP A 37 -12.77 5.43 -0.84
CA ASP A 37 -12.23 6.71 -0.36
C ASP A 37 -11.97 6.71 1.15
N LEU A 38 -11.27 7.73 1.65
CA LEU A 38 -10.91 7.83 3.07
C LEU A 38 -12.13 7.95 3.99
N ALA A 39 -13.22 8.58 3.54
CA ALA A 39 -14.42 8.71 4.35
C ALA A 39 -15.13 7.36 4.53
N ALA A 40 -15.23 6.56 3.46
CA ALA A 40 -15.69 5.18 3.56
C ALA A 40 -14.75 4.31 4.43
N GLN A 41 -13.43 4.50 4.33
CA GLN A 41 -12.45 3.79 5.17
C GLN A 41 -12.60 4.15 6.64
N THR A 42 -12.80 5.43 6.94
CA THR A 42 -12.98 5.96 8.30
C THR A 42 -14.28 5.43 8.91
N ALA A 43 -15.39 5.52 8.18
CA ALA A 43 -16.67 4.95 8.60
C ALA A 43 -16.60 3.43 8.82
N GLY A 44 -15.94 2.71 7.92
CA GLY A 44 -15.72 1.27 8.05
C GLY A 44 -14.89 0.89 9.28
N ALA A 45 -13.88 1.69 9.63
CA ALA A 45 -13.08 1.47 10.84
C ALA A 45 -13.91 1.71 12.11
N TYR A 46 -14.72 2.77 12.17
CA TYR A 46 -15.64 3.00 13.29
C TYR A 46 -16.57 1.79 13.51
N LEU A 47 -17.17 1.26 12.44
CA LEU A 47 -18.07 0.13 12.58
C LEU A 47 -17.33 -1.17 12.92
N ASN A 48 -16.33 -1.56 12.13
CA ASN A 48 -15.73 -2.89 12.25
C ASN A 48 -14.75 -3.03 13.43
N ASP A 49 -14.06 -1.95 13.80
CA ASP A 49 -13.03 -2.00 14.85
C ASP A 49 -13.55 -1.49 16.19
N MET A 50 -14.45 -0.49 16.17
CA MET A 50 -14.98 0.13 17.38
C MET A 50 -16.45 -0.22 17.67
N GLY A 51 -17.18 -0.79 16.71
CA GLY A 51 -18.59 -1.14 16.87
C GLY A 51 -19.53 0.06 16.86
N VAL A 52 -19.17 1.17 16.21
CA VAL A 52 -19.96 2.41 16.21
C VAL A 52 -20.42 2.73 14.78
N SER A 53 -21.73 2.90 14.60
CA SER A 53 -22.34 3.16 13.28
C SER A 53 -22.24 4.63 12.85
N SER A 54 -22.29 4.87 11.53
CA SER A 54 -22.21 6.22 10.94
C SER A 54 -23.07 6.35 9.68
N GLN A 55 -23.20 7.56 9.13
CA GLN A 55 -23.99 7.83 7.92
C GLN A 55 -23.53 7.05 6.66
N TYR A 56 -22.30 6.52 6.66
CA TYR A 56 -21.77 5.70 5.57
C TYR A 56 -21.67 4.21 5.90
N ALA A 57 -22.00 3.84 7.14
CA ALA A 57 -22.05 2.47 7.64
C ALA A 57 -23.13 2.40 8.75
N PRO A 58 -24.42 2.52 8.38
CA PRO A 58 -25.52 2.54 9.33
C PRO A 58 -25.83 1.14 9.87
N ASP A 59 -26.60 1.09 10.95
CA ASP A 59 -27.17 -0.13 11.49
C ASP A 59 -28.24 -0.73 10.53
N ASP A 60 -28.66 -1.97 10.80
CA ASP A 60 -29.63 -2.71 9.98
C ASP A 60 -30.98 -1.96 9.83
N ASP A 61 -31.35 -1.14 10.81
CA ASP A 61 -32.57 -0.32 10.78
C ASP A 61 -32.37 1.04 10.07
N GLY A 62 -31.16 1.30 9.57
CA GLY A 62 -30.77 2.52 8.89
C GLY A 62 -30.45 3.69 9.82
N SER A 63 -30.49 3.51 11.14
CA SER A 63 -30.02 4.50 12.10
C SER A 63 -28.49 4.48 12.23
N TRP A 64 -27.93 5.53 12.83
CA TRP A 64 -26.51 5.56 13.16
C TRP A 64 -26.21 6.41 14.39
N GLU A 65 -25.12 6.07 15.09
CA GLU A 65 -24.73 6.68 16.36
C GLU A 65 -23.88 7.96 16.20
N LEU A 66 -22.95 7.98 15.24
CA LEU A 66 -22.03 9.11 15.08
C LEU A 66 -22.70 10.31 14.42
N ALA A 67 -22.40 11.51 14.92
CA ALA A 67 -22.70 12.72 14.17
C ALA A 67 -21.87 12.75 12.87
N ASP A 68 -22.47 13.26 11.80
CA ASP A 68 -21.87 13.24 10.45
C ASP A 68 -20.50 13.94 10.40
N ASP A 69 -20.32 14.97 11.22
CA ASP A 69 -19.08 15.76 11.33
C ASP A 69 -17.91 14.95 11.91
N VAL A 70 -18.16 13.99 12.80
CA VAL A 70 -17.09 13.15 13.39
C VAL A 70 -16.34 12.37 12.31
N VAL A 71 -17.05 11.78 11.35
CA VAL A 71 -16.44 11.07 10.23
C VAL A 71 -15.70 12.05 9.31
N ALA A 72 -16.28 13.23 9.05
CA ALA A 72 -15.68 14.24 8.20
C ALA A 72 -14.38 14.81 8.80
N ASP A 73 -14.38 15.17 10.08
CA ASP A 73 -13.25 15.72 10.80
C ASP A 73 -12.10 14.71 10.92
N THR A 74 -12.44 13.45 11.23
CA THR A 74 -11.45 12.37 11.27
C THR A 74 -10.86 12.11 9.89
N THR A 75 -11.69 12.11 8.85
CA THR A 75 -11.24 11.98 7.46
C THR A 75 -10.28 13.11 7.09
N PHE A 76 -10.65 14.36 7.39
CA PHE A 76 -9.83 15.54 7.12
C PHE A 76 -8.48 15.48 7.85
N TYR A 77 -8.50 15.09 9.12
CA TYR A 77 -7.28 14.89 9.90
C TYR A 77 -6.35 13.87 9.23
N VAL A 78 -6.84 12.65 8.96
CA VAL A 78 -6.02 11.58 8.35
C VAL A 78 -5.52 11.99 6.96
N GLN A 79 -6.35 12.66 6.17
CA GLN A 79 -5.99 13.12 4.83
C GLN A 79 -4.86 14.16 4.82
N THR A 80 -4.72 14.93 5.89
CA THR A 80 -3.74 16.02 6.01
C THR A 80 -2.52 15.66 6.85
N LEU A 81 -2.44 14.42 7.34
CA LEU A 81 -1.24 13.92 8.01
C LEU A 81 -0.07 13.83 7.02
N ALA A 82 1.02 14.49 7.39
CA ALA A 82 2.27 14.37 6.65
C ALA A 82 2.84 12.95 6.82
N VAL A 83 3.43 12.45 5.74
CA VAL A 83 4.17 11.19 5.78
C VAL A 83 5.53 11.39 6.46
N PRO A 84 6.12 10.32 7.04
CA PRO A 84 7.46 10.42 7.57
C PRO A 84 8.46 10.80 6.47
N ALA A 85 9.40 11.69 6.81
CA ALA A 85 10.47 12.04 5.89
C ALA A 85 11.46 10.87 5.78
N PRO A 86 11.90 10.52 4.56
CA PRO A 86 13.00 9.58 4.39
C PRO A 86 14.28 10.15 5.02
N HIS A 87 15.20 9.28 5.41
CA HIS A 87 16.46 9.64 6.02
C HIS A 87 17.65 9.13 5.19
N ASP A 88 18.82 9.72 5.36
CA ASP A 88 20.07 9.27 4.73
C ASP A 88 20.08 9.09 3.20
N LEU A 89 19.21 9.81 2.46
CA LEU A 89 19.10 9.74 0.99
C LEU A 89 20.40 10.08 0.22
N GLY A 90 21.41 10.65 0.88
CA GLY A 90 22.71 10.99 0.29
C GLY A 90 23.81 9.96 0.52
N GLY A 91 23.56 8.90 1.30
CA GLY A 91 24.53 7.86 1.60
C GLY A 91 24.92 7.06 0.36
N ALA A 92 26.21 6.73 0.21
CA ALA A 92 26.70 5.95 -0.92
C ALA A 92 26.01 4.57 -1.03
N ASP A 93 25.73 3.95 0.11
CA ASP A 93 25.03 2.67 0.18
C ASP A 93 23.55 2.80 -0.18
N VAL A 94 22.88 3.88 0.25
CA VAL A 94 21.48 4.17 -0.10
C VAL A 94 21.34 4.41 -1.61
N ALA A 95 22.24 5.21 -2.20
CA ALA A 95 22.26 5.44 -3.64
C ALA A 95 22.57 4.15 -4.43
N ARG A 96 23.42 3.27 -3.91
CA ARG A 96 23.66 1.94 -4.50
C ARG A 96 22.44 1.04 -4.35
N GLY A 97 21.76 1.09 -3.21
CA GLY A 97 20.54 0.34 -2.95
C GLY A 97 19.39 0.73 -3.85
N GLU A 98 19.21 2.02 -4.14
CA GLU A 98 18.20 2.49 -5.08
C GLU A 98 18.50 2.03 -6.51
N ARG A 99 19.78 1.94 -6.91
CA ARG A 99 20.16 1.32 -8.19
C ARG A 99 19.87 -0.18 -8.19
N ALA A 100 20.19 -0.87 -7.10
CA ALA A 100 19.90 -2.30 -6.94
C ALA A 100 18.40 -2.58 -7.00
N PHE A 101 17.57 -1.74 -6.38
CA PHE A 101 16.11 -1.80 -6.42
C PHE A 101 15.57 -1.81 -7.85
N ARG A 102 16.03 -0.87 -8.69
CA ARG A 102 15.66 -0.82 -10.12
C ARG A 102 16.22 -2.00 -10.91
N GLN A 103 17.48 -2.37 -10.68
CA GLN A 103 18.12 -3.49 -11.38
C GLN A 103 17.48 -4.84 -11.08
N MET A 104 16.91 -4.99 -9.88
CA MET A 104 16.17 -6.19 -9.47
C MET A 104 14.72 -6.16 -9.94
N GLY A 105 14.24 -5.09 -10.56
CA GLY A 105 12.87 -4.97 -11.08
C GLY A 105 11.82 -4.64 -10.02
N CYS A 106 12.22 -4.22 -8.81
CA CYS A 106 11.27 -3.90 -7.74
C CYS A 106 10.36 -2.70 -8.10
N ASP A 107 10.86 -1.79 -8.94
CA ASP A 107 10.15 -0.59 -9.39
C ASP A 107 9.04 -0.86 -10.41
N GLY A 108 8.86 -2.11 -10.86
CA GLY A 108 7.74 -2.50 -11.71
C GLY A 108 6.38 -2.29 -11.04
N CYS A 109 6.25 -2.65 -9.75
CA CYS A 109 5.07 -2.36 -8.93
C CYS A 109 5.32 -1.21 -7.94
N HIS A 110 6.52 -1.18 -7.32
CA HIS A 110 6.88 -0.14 -6.35
C HIS A 110 7.41 1.12 -7.04
N THR A 111 6.56 1.73 -7.86
CA THR A 111 6.93 2.87 -8.71
C THR A 111 7.38 4.08 -7.87
N PRO A 112 8.58 4.66 -8.12
CA PRO A 112 9.17 5.61 -7.18
C PRO A 112 8.41 6.92 -6.99
N THR A 113 7.68 7.40 -7.98
CA THR A 113 7.13 8.77 -7.98
C THR A 113 5.70 8.78 -8.49
N LEU A 114 4.82 9.43 -7.74
CA LEU A 114 3.46 9.75 -8.15
C LEU A 114 3.22 11.26 -8.07
N GLU A 115 2.18 11.71 -8.74
CA GLU A 115 1.73 13.11 -8.72
C GLU A 115 0.23 13.16 -8.42
N THR A 116 -0.17 13.94 -7.42
CA THR A 116 -1.59 14.13 -7.10
C THR A 116 -2.25 15.02 -8.15
N GLY A 117 -3.52 14.76 -8.45
CA GLY A 117 -4.32 15.66 -9.28
C GLY A 117 -4.76 16.95 -8.57
N PRO A 118 -5.66 17.72 -9.20
CA PRO A 118 -6.34 18.84 -8.55
C PRO A 118 -7.06 18.40 -7.28
N HIS A 119 -7.01 19.24 -6.25
CA HIS A 119 -7.62 18.95 -4.96
C HIS A 119 -8.12 20.24 -4.28
N GLU A 120 -9.21 20.15 -3.50
CA GLU A 120 -9.81 21.29 -2.81
C GLU A 120 -8.89 21.84 -1.70
N ILE A 121 -8.25 20.93 -0.96
CA ILE A 121 -7.16 21.28 -0.04
C ILE A 121 -5.94 21.62 -0.87
N GLY A 122 -5.61 22.91 -0.98
CA GLY A 122 -4.51 23.39 -1.82
C GLY A 122 -3.15 22.79 -1.47
N ALA A 123 -2.93 22.43 -0.20
CA ALA A 123 -1.71 21.73 0.21
C ALA A 123 -1.56 20.36 -0.49
N LEU A 124 -2.66 19.68 -0.87
CA LEU A 124 -2.67 18.34 -1.47
C LEU A 124 -2.79 18.35 -3.00
N ALA A 125 -2.92 19.52 -3.62
CA ALA A 125 -3.12 19.63 -5.07
C ALA A 125 -1.79 19.68 -5.81
N GLY A 126 -1.64 18.89 -6.88
CA GLY A 126 -0.45 18.93 -7.75
C GLY A 126 0.88 18.61 -7.05
N GLN A 127 0.85 17.90 -5.92
CA GLN A 127 2.04 17.42 -5.24
C GLN A 127 2.71 16.28 -6.01
N ARG A 128 4.01 16.42 -6.23
CA ARG A 128 4.89 15.30 -6.59
C ARG A 128 5.47 14.69 -5.32
N PHE A 129 5.37 13.38 -5.17
CA PHE A 129 5.81 12.65 -3.98
C PHE A 129 6.39 11.29 -4.34
N HIS A 130 7.08 10.67 -3.38
CA HIS A 130 7.88 9.45 -3.62
C HIS A 130 7.44 8.27 -2.76
N PRO A 131 6.30 7.63 -3.05
CA PRO A 131 5.71 6.63 -2.18
C PRO A 131 6.20 5.20 -2.48
N TYR A 132 6.86 4.97 -3.62
CA TYR A 132 7.30 3.64 -4.07
C TYR A 132 6.14 2.63 -4.15
N THR A 133 5.12 2.98 -4.94
CA THR A 133 3.93 2.17 -5.17
C THR A 133 3.16 2.71 -6.38
N ASP A 134 2.56 1.83 -7.16
CA ASP A 134 1.56 2.16 -8.18
C ASP A 134 0.11 2.13 -7.65
N LEU A 135 -0.09 1.69 -6.40
CA LEU A 135 -1.38 1.51 -5.73
C LEU A 135 -2.30 0.48 -6.42
N LEU A 136 -1.78 -0.37 -7.29
CA LEU A 136 -2.53 -1.39 -8.02
C LEU A 136 -2.49 -2.74 -7.29
N LEU A 137 -3.41 -3.62 -7.66
CA LEU A 137 -3.42 -5.02 -7.27
C LEU A 137 -2.47 -5.82 -8.15
N HIS A 138 -1.68 -6.68 -7.51
CA HIS A 138 -0.79 -7.65 -8.16
C HIS A 138 -0.95 -9.04 -7.55
N ASP A 139 -0.84 -10.07 -8.37
CA ASP A 139 -0.78 -11.47 -7.90
C ASP A 139 0.56 -11.73 -7.21
N MET A 140 0.53 -11.96 -5.90
CA MET A 140 1.71 -12.20 -5.06
C MET A 140 2.02 -13.70 -4.89
N GLY A 141 1.34 -14.56 -5.64
CA GLY A 141 1.52 -16.01 -5.63
C GLY A 141 0.78 -16.73 -4.50
N GLU A 142 0.74 -18.06 -4.63
CA GLU A 142 0.03 -18.94 -3.67
C GLU A 142 0.59 -18.84 -2.25
N GLY A 143 1.89 -18.57 -2.11
CA GLY A 143 2.54 -18.42 -0.81
C GLY A 143 1.94 -17.29 0.04
N LEU A 144 1.37 -16.27 -0.59
CA LEU A 144 0.72 -15.13 0.07
C LEU A 144 -0.80 -15.11 -0.16
N ALA A 145 -1.40 -16.22 -0.57
CA ALA A 145 -2.84 -16.30 -0.73
C ALA A 145 -3.56 -16.37 0.63
N ASP A 146 -4.66 -15.63 0.79
CA ASP A 146 -5.57 -15.74 1.95
C ASP A 146 -6.82 -16.59 1.64
N GLY A 147 -6.99 -17.01 0.37
CA GLY A 147 -8.14 -17.79 -0.10
C GLY A 147 -9.47 -17.03 -0.09
N ARG A 148 -9.47 -15.71 0.12
CA ARG A 148 -10.69 -14.90 0.24
C ARG A 148 -10.74 -13.82 -0.85
N PRO A 149 -11.66 -13.92 -1.82
CA PRO A 149 -11.88 -12.81 -2.74
C PRO A 149 -12.48 -11.61 -2.01
N ASP A 150 -12.16 -10.41 -2.48
CA ASP A 150 -12.70 -9.15 -1.96
C ASP A 150 -13.02 -8.20 -3.13
N PHE A 151 -14.32 -8.05 -3.41
CA PHE A 151 -14.84 -7.50 -4.66
C PHE A 151 -14.23 -8.19 -5.89
N GLU A 152 -13.52 -7.44 -6.74
CA GLU A 152 -12.86 -8.00 -7.93
C GLU A 152 -11.48 -8.58 -7.60
N ALA A 153 -10.91 -8.33 -6.42
CA ALA A 153 -9.63 -8.89 -6.01
C ALA A 153 -9.77 -10.38 -5.66
N THR A 154 -8.83 -11.19 -6.12
CA THR A 154 -8.73 -12.60 -5.78
C THR A 154 -8.07 -12.81 -4.40
N GLY A 155 -8.00 -14.06 -3.96
CA GLY A 155 -7.27 -14.43 -2.75
C GLY A 155 -5.76 -14.22 -2.82
N ARG A 156 -5.20 -14.02 -4.02
CA ARG A 156 -3.74 -13.90 -4.27
C ARG A 156 -3.30 -12.46 -4.56
N GLU A 157 -4.27 -11.58 -4.76
CA GLU A 157 -4.00 -10.20 -5.15
C GLU A 157 -3.93 -9.28 -3.95
N TRP A 158 -2.90 -8.46 -3.94
CA TRP A 158 -2.68 -7.47 -2.90
C TRP A 158 -2.33 -6.14 -3.53
N ARG A 159 -2.79 -5.06 -2.91
CA ARG A 159 -2.43 -3.71 -3.31
C ARG A 159 -0.97 -3.47 -2.95
N THR A 160 -0.16 -2.95 -3.87
CA THR A 160 1.22 -2.55 -3.58
C THR A 160 1.24 -1.51 -2.46
N PRO A 161 1.72 -1.82 -1.24
CA PRO A 161 1.76 -0.83 -0.18
C PRO A 161 2.85 0.21 -0.48
N PRO A 162 2.63 1.50 -0.20
CA PRO A 162 3.70 2.49 -0.21
C PRO A 162 4.86 2.06 0.70
N LEU A 163 6.11 2.26 0.27
CA LEU A 163 7.31 1.92 1.07
C LEU A 163 7.81 3.07 1.94
N TRP A 164 7.22 4.26 1.85
CA TRP A 164 7.56 5.37 2.75
C TRP A 164 7.34 5.00 4.23
N GLY A 165 8.24 5.43 5.11
CA GLY A 165 8.22 5.08 6.53
C GLY A 165 8.49 3.60 6.84
N LEU A 166 8.85 2.75 5.86
CA LEU A 166 9.17 1.34 6.09
C LEU A 166 10.28 1.19 7.14
N GLY A 167 11.29 2.05 7.09
CA GLY A 167 12.40 2.09 8.06
C GLY A 167 11.97 2.38 9.50
N LEU A 168 10.79 2.96 9.69
CA LEU A 168 10.27 3.34 11.00
C LEU A 168 9.42 2.26 11.66
N THR A 169 9.12 1.16 10.97
CA THR A 169 8.24 0.08 11.47
C THR A 169 8.63 -0.38 12.89
N ARG A 170 9.92 -0.59 13.15
CA ARG A 170 10.40 -0.99 14.49
C ARG A 170 10.21 0.10 15.54
N THR A 171 10.45 1.36 15.17
CA THR A 171 10.30 2.51 16.08
C THR A 171 8.85 2.70 16.49
N VAL A 172 7.90 2.49 15.58
CA VAL A 172 6.47 2.75 15.84
C VAL A 172 5.73 1.54 16.41
N SER A 173 6.14 0.30 16.09
CA SER A 173 5.42 -0.92 16.46
C SER A 173 6.19 -1.87 17.38
N ASP A 174 7.42 -1.53 17.80
CA ASP A 174 8.33 -2.38 18.60
C ASP A 174 8.71 -3.74 17.92
N HIS A 175 8.36 -3.90 16.63
CA HIS A 175 8.61 -5.10 15.83
C HIS A 175 8.83 -4.77 14.35
N GLU A 176 9.35 -5.73 13.57
CA GLU A 176 9.49 -5.62 12.10
C GLU A 176 8.62 -6.66 11.36
N ARG A 177 7.40 -6.92 11.85
CA ARG A 177 6.44 -7.82 11.21
C ARG A 177 5.87 -7.14 9.94
N LEU A 178 6.08 -7.75 8.78
CA LEU A 178 5.68 -7.22 7.47
C LEU A 178 4.80 -8.21 6.70
N LEU A 179 4.23 -7.73 5.59
CA LEU A 179 3.17 -8.37 4.78
C LEU A 179 1.80 -8.31 5.46
N HIS A 180 0.74 -8.62 4.72
CA HIS A 180 -0.65 -8.45 5.16
C HIS A 180 -1.00 -9.24 6.43
N ASP A 181 -0.26 -10.31 6.73
CA ASP A 181 -0.45 -11.18 7.89
C ASP A 181 0.70 -11.11 8.90
N GLY A 182 1.66 -10.21 8.69
CA GLY A 182 2.80 -10.01 9.60
C GLY A 182 3.80 -11.18 9.65
N ARG A 183 3.78 -12.14 8.72
CA ARG A 183 4.66 -13.33 8.81
C ARG A 183 6.15 -13.00 8.76
N ALA A 184 6.53 -12.01 7.95
CA ALA A 184 7.93 -11.69 7.69
C ALA A 184 8.57 -10.91 8.84
N ARG A 185 9.74 -11.32 9.32
CA ARG A 185 10.47 -10.69 10.43
C ARG A 185 11.53 -9.71 9.90
N GLY A 186 11.09 -8.81 9.04
CA GLY A 186 11.90 -7.76 8.44
C GLY A 186 11.95 -7.83 6.91
N VAL A 187 12.58 -6.81 6.33
CA VAL A 187 12.52 -6.51 4.89
C VAL A 187 13.06 -7.65 4.02
N ALA A 188 14.18 -8.27 4.42
CA ALA A 188 14.77 -9.36 3.63
C ALA A 188 13.84 -10.59 3.54
N GLU A 189 13.17 -10.95 4.64
CA GLU A 189 12.20 -12.04 4.62
C GLU A 189 10.95 -11.66 3.81
N ALA A 190 10.49 -10.41 3.92
CA ALA A 190 9.37 -9.92 3.12
C ALA A 190 9.67 -10.03 1.61
N VAL A 191 10.84 -9.59 1.16
CA VAL A 191 11.27 -9.76 -0.25
C VAL A 191 11.27 -11.24 -0.64
N LEU A 192 11.76 -12.13 0.21
CA LEU A 192 11.81 -13.58 -0.06
C LEU A 192 10.43 -14.26 -0.08
N TRP A 193 9.38 -13.61 0.42
CA TRP A 193 8.00 -14.10 0.31
C TRP A 193 7.30 -13.67 -0.98
N HIS A 194 7.86 -12.72 -1.73
CA HIS A 194 7.27 -12.27 -2.98
C HIS A 194 7.27 -13.43 -4.01
N GLY A 195 6.10 -13.76 -4.52
CA GLY A 195 5.91 -14.71 -5.62
C GLY A 195 5.00 -14.10 -6.68
N GLY A 196 4.41 -14.95 -7.52
CA GLY A 196 3.52 -14.49 -8.60
C GLY A 196 4.25 -13.54 -9.54
N GLU A 197 3.72 -12.35 -9.75
CA GLU A 197 4.33 -11.31 -10.62
C GLU A 197 5.71 -10.87 -10.11
N ALA A 198 5.94 -10.92 -8.80
CA ALA A 198 7.20 -10.48 -8.19
C ALA A 198 8.25 -11.60 -8.05
N GLU A 199 7.99 -12.79 -8.59
CA GLU A 199 8.89 -13.95 -8.54
C GLU A 199 10.29 -13.63 -9.11
N ALA A 200 10.35 -12.96 -10.26
CA ALA A 200 11.62 -12.59 -10.89
C ALA A 200 12.44 -11.62 -10.01
N SER A 201 11.77 -10.64 -9.40
CA SER A 201 12.40 -9.70 -8.45
C SER A 201 12.92 -10.41 -7.21
N ARG A 202 12.16 -11.37 -6.67
CA ARG A 202 12.62 -12.21 -5.56
C ARG A 202 13.88 -12.97 -5.94
N GLU A 203 13.90 -13.62 -7.10
CA GLU A 203 15.04 -14.41 -7.54
C GLU A 203 16.28 -13.55 -7.82
N ALA A 204 16.10 -12.35 -8.36
CA ALA A 204 17.17 -11.36 -8.49
C ALA A 204 17.79 -11.02 -7.12
N PHE A 205 16.96 -10.74 -6.10
CA PHE A 205 17.44 -10.52 -4.73
C PHE A 205 18.14 -11.75 -4.14
N ARG A 206 17.56 -12.95 -4.31
CA ARG A 206 18.07 -14.21 -3.77
C ARG A 206 19.42 -14.60 -4.35
N THR A 207 19.72 -14.19 -5.59
CA THR A 207 20.97 -14.52 -6.31
C THR A 207 21.99 -13.39 -6.33
N ALA A 208 21.60 -12.17 -5.98
CA ALA A 208 22.49 -11.00 -5.92
C ALA A 208 23.66 -11.20 -4.92
N SER A 209 24.72 -10.39 -5.08
CA SER A 209 25.84 -10.41 -4.12
C SER A 209 25.38 -9.97 -2.73
N ALA A 210 26.08 -10.41 -1.68
CA ALA A 210 25.78 -9.96 -0.30
C ALA A 210 25.77 -8.42 -0.21
N ALA A 211 26.75 -7.78 -0.86
CA ALA A 211 26.84 -6.34 -0.90
C ALA A 211 25.63 -5.69 -1.58
N ASP A 212 25.12 -6.22 -2.69
CA ASP A 212 23.94 -5.65 -3.37
C ASP A 212 22.67 -5.81 -2.54
N ARG A 213 22.51 -6.96 -1.86
CA ARG A 213 21.39 -7.18 -0.93
C ARG A 213 21.45 -6.21 0.23
N GLU A 214 22.61 -6.04 0.85
CA GLU A 214 22.79 -5.08 1.95
C GLU A 214 22.50 -3.64 1.51
N ALA A 215 22.96 -3.25 0.33
CA ALA A 215 22.66 -1.93 -0.23
C ALA A 215 21.15 -1.74 -0.45
N LEU A 216 20.47 -2.72 -1.05
CA LEU A 216 19.00 -2.67 -1.22
C LEU A 216 18.30 -2.52 0.13
N LEU A 217 18.70 -3.31 1.14
CA LEU A 217 18.11 -3.23 2.48
C LEU A 217 18.40 -1.89 3.16
N ALA A 218 19.57 -1.28 2.93
CA ALA A 218 19.88 0.05 3.43
C ALA A 218 18.98 1.10 2.78
N PHE A 219 18.78 1.03 1.46
CA PHE A 219 17.84 1.90 0.76
C PHE A 219 16.40 1.73 1.27
N LEU A 220 15.89 0.51 1.36
CA LEU A 220 14.52 0.27 1.84
C LEU A 220 14.30 0.71 3.29
N ARG A 221 15.33 0.63 4.15
CA ARG A 221 15.25 1.17 5.51
C ARG A 221 15.39 2.68 5.57
N SER A 222 15.94 3.32 4.54
CA SER A 222 16.06 4.77 4.44
C SER A 222 14.71 5.44 4.14
N LEU A 223 13.76 4.66 3.61
CA LEU A 223 12.40 5.10 3.26
C LEU A 223 11.50 5.25 4.47
#